data_AF-A0A645J6K6-F1
#
_entry.id   AF-A0A645J6K6-F1
#
_cell.length_a   1.000
_cell.length_b   1.000
_cell.length_c   1.000
_cell.angle_alpha   90.00
_cell.angle_beta   90.00
_cell.angle_gamma   90.00
#
_symmetry.space_group_name_H-M   'P 1'
#
loop_
_entity.id
_entity.type
_entity.pdbx_description
1 polymer ?
#
loop_
_entity_poly.entity_id
_entity_poly.type
_entity_poly.pdbx_seq_one_letter_code
_entity_poly.pdbx_strand_id
1 'polypeptide(L)' 'MEVQVAVLTAQINRLTEHLKEHKKDYHSTRGLMKMVGRRKNFLGYLRDTDVNRYRVLVQRLGLRK' A
#
# COMPACT_ATOMS: atom_id res chain seq x y z
N MET A 1 -2.16 13.09 0.61
CA MET A 1 -1.96 11.73 0.06
C MET A 1 -1.07 10.86 0.95
N GLU A 2 -0.04 11.40 1.63
CA GLU A 2 0.85 10.56 2.44
C GLU A 2 0.15 9.81 3.57
N VAL A 3 -0.78 10.47 4.28
CA VAL A 3 -1.58 9.82 5.35
C VAL A 3 -2.36 8.63 4.80
N GLN A 4 -2.96 8.77 3.61
CA GLN A 4 -3.71 7.68 2.96
C GLN A 4 -2.79 6.51 2.58
N VAL A 5 -1.59 6.81 2.07
CA VAL A 5 -0.58 5.77 1.77
C VAL A 5 -0.13 5.05 3.03
N ALA A 6 0.07 5.76 4.14
CA ALA A 6 0.45 5.18 5.43
C ALA A 6 -0.66 4.26 5.99
N VAL A 7 -1.91 4.74 5.99
CA VAL A 7 -3.08 3.94 6.43
C VAL A 7 -3.25 2.69 5.58
N LEU A 8 -3.20 2.82 4.24
CA LEU A 8 -3.27 1.67 3.34
C LEU A 8 -2.12 0.70 3.58
N THR A 9 -0.92 1.18 3.85
CA THR A 9 0.24 0.31 4.13
C THR A 9 0.04 -0.50 5.41
N ALA A 10 -0.44 0.13 6.49
CA ALA A 10 -0.75 -0.59 7.73
C ALA A 10 -1.85 -1.65 7.53
N GLN A 11 -2.91 -1.31 6.78
CA GLN A 11 -3.99 -2.24 6.47
C GLN A 11 -3.54 -3.41 5.59
N ILE A 12 -2.73 -3.12 4.55
CA ILE A 12 -2.14 -4.14 3.68
C ILE A 12 -1.31 -5.11 4.51
N ASN A 13 -0.40 -4.61 5.36
CA ASN A 13 0.44 -5.47 6.19
C ASN A 13 -0.39 -6.38 7.11
N ARG A 14 -1.41 -5.82 7.79
CA ARG A 14 -2.32 -6.60 8.64
C ARG A 14 -3.06 -7.68 7.86
N LEU A 15 -3.60 -7.33 6.69
CA LEU A 15 -4.38 -8.28 5.89
C LEU A 15 -3.49 -9.34 5.23
N THR A 16 -2.24 -8.98 4.87
CA THR A 16 -1.25 -9.93 4.38
C THR A 16 -0.95 -11.01 5.42
N GLU A 17 -0.76 -10.66 6.70
CA GLU A 17 -0.58 -11.66 7.76
C GLU A 17 -1.81 -12.56 7.91
N HIS A 18 -3.01 -11.98 7.95
CA HIS A 18 -4.27 -12.76 8.00
C HIS A 18 -4.38 -13.79 6.86
N LEU A 19 -4.02 -13.39 5.63
CA LEU A 19 -4.11 -14.28 4.47
C LEU A 19 -3.04 -15.38 4.45
N LYS A 20 -1.95 -15.28 5.22
CA LYS A 20 -0.99 -16.38 5.38
C LYS A 20 -1.63 -17.58 6.08
N GLU A 21 -2.47 -17.31 7.07
CA GLU A 21 -3.25 -18.31 7.81
C GLU A 21 -4.46 -18.76 6.98
N HIS A 22 -5.16 -17.82 6.35
CA HIS A 22 -6.39 -18.07 5.59
C HIS A 22 -6.19 -18.06 4.07
N LYS A 23 -5.38 -18.99 3.57
CA LYS A 23 -4.98 -19.06 2.14
C LYS A 23 -6.13 -19.19 1.13
N LYS A 24 -7.32 -19.64 1.57
CA LYS A 24 -8.51 -19.82 0.74
C LYS A 24 -9.49 -18.64 0.80
N ASP A 25 -9.18 -17.57 1.54
CA ASP A 25 -10.01 -16.37 1.56
C ASP A 25 -9.75 -15.49 0.32
N TYR A 26 -10.42 -15.84 -0.77
CA TYR A 26 -10.33 -15.12 -2.04
C TYR A 26 -11.06 -13.77 -2.01
N HIS A 27 -12.06 -13.60 -1.15
CA HIS A 27 -12.79 -12.35 -1.01
C HIS A 27 -11.91 -11.26 -0.40
N SER A 28 -11.21 -11.59 0.69
CA SER A 28 -10.23 -10.70 1.32
C SER A 28 -9.02 -10.45 0.41
N THR A 29 -8.56 -11.47 -0.34
CA THR A 29 -7.48 -11.29 -1.34
C THR A 29 -7.86 -10.27 -2.41
N ARG A 30 -9.12 -10.28 -2.89
CA ARG A 30 -9.61 -9.26 -3.82
C ARG A 30 -9.60 -7.86 -3.19
N GLY A 31 -9.99 -7.74 -1.92
CA GLY A 31 -9.91 -6.49 -1.16
C GLY A 31 -8.47 -5.97 -1.05
N LEU A 32 -7.52 -6.86 -0.72
CA LEU A 32 -6.09 -6.57 -0.67
C LEU A 32 -5.59 -5.99 -2.00
N MET A 33 -5.92 -6.63 -3.12
CA MET A 33 -5.50 -6.18 -4.45
C MET A 33 -6.01 -4.78 -4.78
N LYS A 34 -7.25 -4.45 -4.39
CA LYS A 34 -7.79 -3.09 -4.54
C LYS A 34 -7.02 -2.07 -3.71
N MET A 35 -6.69 -2.39 -2.45
CA MET A 35 -5.90 -1.50 -1.59
C MET A 35 -4.49 -1.27 -2.14
N VAL A 36 -3.83 -2.33 -2.63
CA VAL A 36 -2.52 -2.23 -3.27
C VAL A 36 -2.58 -1.34 -4.51
N GLY A 37 -3.58 -1.53 -5.37
CA GLY A 37 -3.79 -0.69 -6.56
C GLY A 37 -4.01 0.78 -6.21
N ARG A 38 -4.87 1.06 -5.21
CA ARG A 38 -5.11 2.44 -4.75
C ARG A 38 -3.84 3.09 -4.19
N ARG A 39 -3.05 2.36 -3.39
CA ARG A 39 -1.76 2.84 -2.88
C ARG A 39 -0.78 3.13 -4.03
N LYS A 40 -0.71 2.27 -5.05
CA LYS A 40 0.12 2.47 -6.24
C LYS A 40 -0.27 3.75 -6.99
N ASN A 41 -1.57 4.02 -7.15
CA ASN A 41 -2.04 5.24 -7.80
C ASN A 41 -1.65 6.51 -7.03
N PHE A 42 -1.79 6.51 -5.69
CA PHE A 42 -1.36 7.65 -4.87
C PHE A 42 0.16 7.86 -4.90
N LEU A 43 0.95 6.79 -4.90
CA LEU A 43 2.40 6.88 -5.05
C LEU A 43 2.81 7.36 -6.44
N GLY A 44 2.11 6.93 -7.50
CA GLY A 44 2.31 7.43 -8.86
C GLY A 44 2.04 8.93 -8.94
N TYR A 45 0.90 9.38 -8.42
CA TYR A 45 0.58 10.80 -8.34
C TYR A 45 1.64 11.61 -7.58
N LEU A 46 2.09 11.13 -6.41
CA LEU A 46 3.15 11.81 -5.65
C LEU A 46 4.47 11.84 -6.44
N ARG A 47 4.84 10.76 -7.12
CA ARG A 47 6.07 10.72 -7.93
C ARG A 47 6.04 11.76 -9.07
N ASP A 48 4.89 11.91 -9.72
CA ASP A 48 4.74 12.78 -10.89
C ASP A 48 4.57 14.26 -10.48
N THR A 49 4.10 14.54 -9.26
CA THR A 49 3.91 15.90 -8.73
C THR A 49 5.09 16.40 -7.88
N ASP A 50 5.65 15.56 -7.02
CA ASP A 50 6.77 15.89 -6.14
C ASP A 50 7.61 14.64 -5.82
N VAL A 51 8.69 14.49 -6.58
CA VAL A 51 9.60 13.34 -6.45
C VAL A 51 10.27 13.27 -5.07
N ASN A 52 10.49 14.41 -4.39
CA ASN A 52 11.14 14.42 -3.08
C ASN A 52 10.19 13.88 -2.01
N ARG A 53 8.92 14.33 -2.00
CA ARG A 53 7.89 13.78 -1.11
C ARG A 53 7.68 12.29 -1.33
N TYR A 54 7.67 11.84 -2.59
CA TYR A 54 7.62 10.42 -2.93
C TYR A 54 8.78 9.64 -2.31
N ARG A 55 10.03 10.10 -2.49
CA ARG A 55 11.22 9.43 -1.95
C ARG A 55 11.20 9.35 -0.43
N VAL A 56 10.89 10.46 0.25
CA VAL A 56 10.81 10.51 1.72
C VAL A 56 9.73 9.57 2.24
N LEU A 57 8.55 9.56 1.61
CA LEU A 57 7.45 8.70 2.02
C LEU A 57 7.77 7.21 1.84
N VAL A 58 8.34 6.84 0.70
CA VAL A 58 8.73 5.46 0.39
C VAL A 58 9.79 4.96 1.36
N GLN A 59 10.82 5.78 1.63
CA GLN A 59 11.86 5.47 2.61
C GLN A 59 11.29 5.31 4.02
N ARG A 60 10.44 6.25 4.46
CA ARG A 60 9.82 6.23 5.79
C ARG A 60 8.93 5.01 6.01
N LEU A 61 8.23 4.55 4.96
CA LEU A 61 7.34 3.39 5.03
C LEU A 61 8.01 2.06 4.68
N GLY A 62 9.31 2.06 4.33
CA GLY A 62 10.04 0.85 3.95
C GLY A 62 9.50 0.15 2.70
N LEU A 63 8.81 0.89 1.82
CA LEU A 63 8.22 0.31 0.61
C LEU A 63 9.33 0.05 -0.42
N ARG A 64 9.46 -1.20 -0.87
CA ARG A 64 10.39 -1.56 -1.95
C ARG A 64 9.74 -1.33 -3.31
N LYS A 65 10.54 -0.92 -4.30
CA LYS A 65 10.15 -0.85 -5.71
C LYS A 65 9.96 -2.24 -6.28
#